data_AF-A0A8X8AFM2-F1
#
_entry.id   AF-A0A8X8AFM2-F1
#
_cell.length_a   1.000
_cell.length_b   1.000
_cell.length_c   1.000
_cell.angle_alpha   90.00
_cell.angle_beta   90.00
_cell.angle_gamma   90.00
#
_symmetry.space_group_name_H-M   'P 1'
#
loop_
_entity.id
_entity.type
_entity.pdbx_description
1 polymer ?
#
loop_
_entity_poly.entity_id
_entity_poly.type
_entity_poly.pdbx_seq_one_letter_code
_entity_poly.pdbx_strand_id
1 'polypeptide(L)'
;MEILVSSRSNLQSLSEKYIFPEETRPGKVAIALCESIPVIDLGDIAGHNRANTAQEILKASQEFGFFQVINHGVSKALMNDTMSVFKEVFEMPAEDLAGIYSEDPDRSCRLFTSSNSYANEDVHNWRDFLRHPCHPDLDACIQQWPEKPTRYRQVVGNYSTEVMKLASGILELISEGLGLESGYFGGELSENAFLSVNRYPPCPDPSLTLGLPKHCDPNLITILLQGDVCGLQVFKDGEWIGVGPVPHALVINIGYQLQIISNNKLKGAEHRAVTNSKDARTSAAFFVSPRGDSIVEPARELIKEDNRPLYRAFEFREFFSNYMNEKGNVEVVLEPFKQVVGNYATEVMKLTSGILELISEGLGLESGYFGDKLSETSLLSVNRYPPCPDPSLTLGLPKHCDPNLITILLQGDVCGLQVFKDGEWIGVGPVPNAFVINIGYQLQIISNNKLKGAEHRAVTNSKDARTSAAFFVSPRGDSIIEPARELIKADNRPLYRAFEFREFVSNLRNGKGKSEGALEPFKLQA
;
A
#
# COMPACT_ATOMS: atom_id res chain seq x y z
N MET A 1 -14.23 -29.49 25.68
CA MET A 1 -13.54 -28.35 25.04
C MET A 1 -14.59 -27.37 24.53
N GLU A 2 -14.99 -26.41 25.36
CA GLU A 2 -16.10 -25.48 25.07
C GLU A 2 -15.69 -24.26 24.22
N ILE A 3 -14.41 -24.16 23.86
CA ILE A 3 -13.82 -22.97 23.22
C ILE A 3 -14.06 -22.97 21.70
N LEU A 4 -13.97 -24.13 21.03
CA LEU A 4 -14.22 -24.24 19.59
C LEU A 4 -15.71 -23.99 19.29
N VAL A 5 -15.99 -23.25 18.22
CA VAL A 5 -17.38 -23.00 17.80
C VAL A 5 -18.01 -24.28 17.24
N SER A 6 -17.22 -25.12 16.58
CA SER A 6 -17.65 -26.37 15.96
C SER A 6 -18.01 -27.47 16.97
N SER A 7 -17.56 -27.37 18.22
CA SER A 7 -17.92 -28.31 19.29
C SER A 7 -19.26 -27.98 19.95
N ARG A 8 -19.84 -26.80 19.66
CA ARG A 8 -21.13 -26.36 20.21
C ARG A 8 -22.27 -26.85 19.32
N SER A 9 -23.09 -27.77 19.83
CA SER A 9 -24.28 -28.27 19.13
C SER A 9 -25.55 -27.56 19.59
N ASN A 10 -26.52 -27.40 18.68
CA ASN A 10 -27.89 -26.91 18.96
C ASN A 10 -28.01 -25.52 19.62
N LEU A 11 -27.14 -24.57 19.25
CA LEU A 11 -27.28 -23.17 19.70
C LEU A 11 -28.57 -22.55 19.14
N GLN A 12 -29.47 -22.10 20.02
CA GLN A 12 -30.73 -21.44 19.63
C GLN A 12 -30.56 -19.96 19.29
N SER A 13 -29.48 -19.33 19.76
CA SER A 13 -29.18 -17.91 19.53
C SER A 13 -27.68 -17.64 19.49
N LEU A 14 -27.29 -16.56 18.82
CA LEU A 14 -25.90 -16.09 18.80
C LEU A 14 -25.56 -15.41 20.14
N SER A 15 -24.33 -15.59 20.62
CA SER A 15 -23.79 -14.80 21.74
C SER A 15 -23.39 -13.40 21.26
N GLU A 16 -23.54 -12.38 22.11
CA GLU A 16 -23.19 -10.98 21.81
C GLU A 16 -21.76 -10.83 21.27
N LYS A 17 -20.83 -11.68 21.73
CA LYS A 17 -19.43 -11.68 21.28
C LYS A 17 -19.23 -12.06 19.81
N TYR A 18 -20.23 -12.61 19.14
CA TYR A 18 -20.18 -12.97 17.71
C TYR A 18 -21.03 -12.06 16.83
N ILE A 19 -21.71 -11.06 17.43
CA ILE A 19 -22.56 -10.12 16.71
C ILE A 19 -21.70 -8.95 16.24
N PHE A 20 -21.54 -8.83 14.93
CA PHE A 20 -20.76 -7.74 14.32
C PHE A 20 -21.50 -6.39 14.44
N PRO A 21 -20.79 -5.25 14.39
CA PRO A 21 -21.41 -3.93 14.23
C PRO A 21 -22.27 -3.85 12.97
N GLU A 22 -23.35 -3.07 13.00
CA GLU A 22 -24.38 -3.04 11.95
C GLU A 22 -23.81 -2.76 10.56
N GLU A 23 -22.85 -1.84 10.49
CA GLU A 23 -22.12 -1.41 9.29
C GLU A 23 -21.22 -2.48 8.67
N THR A 24 -20.82 -3.51 9.43
CA THR A 24 -19.94 -4.59 8.96
C THR A 24 -20.66 -5.93 8.79
N ARG A 25 -21.91 -6.03 9.28
CA ARG A 25 -22.72 -7.24 9.14
C ARG A 25 -22.91 -7.61 7.67
N PRO A 26 -23.08 -8.90 7.36
CA PRO A 26 -23.50 -9.32 6.02
C PRO A 26 -24.93 -8.83 5.69
N GLY A 27 -25.74 -8.53 6.70
CA GLY A 27 -27.13 -8.10 6.55
C GLY A 27 -28.04 -9.24 6.09
N LYS A 28 -29.24 -8.89 5.58
CA LYS A 28 -30.18 -9.85 4.96
C LYS A 28 -29.87 -10.15 3.50
N VAL A 29 -28.65 -9.83 3.03
CA VAL A 29 -28.22 -10.19 1.68
C VAL A 29 -28.25 -11.71 1.64
N ALA A 30 -29.34 -12.27 1.09
CA ALA A 30 -29.39 -13.68 0.72
C ALA A 30 -28.10 -13.95 -0.04
N ILE A 31 -27.35 -14.99 0.35
CA ILE A 31 -26.12 -15.45 -0.32
C ILE A 31 -26.36 -15.30 -1.81
N ALA A 32 -25.92 -14.17 -2.38
CA ALA A 32 -26.43 -13.74 -3.68
C ALA A 32 -26.08 -14.86 -4.64
N LEU A 33 -27.07 -15.33 -5.41
CA LEU A 33 -27.00 -16.45 -6.35
C LEU A 33 -25.55 -16.60 -6.80
N CYS A 34 -24.82 -17.60 -6.28
CA CYS A 34 -23.35 -17.58 -6.34
C CYS A 34 -22.92 -17.32 -7.80
N GLU A 35 -22.45 -16.10 -8.08
CA GLU A 35 -22.16 -15.67 -9.44
C GLU A 35 -20.74 -16.11 -9.77
N SER A 36 -20.52 -16.43 -11.05
CA SER A 36 -19.23 -16.96 -11.46
C SER A 36 -18.27 -15.80 -11.69
N ILE A 37 -17.27 -15.66 -10.82
CA ILE A 37 -16.00 -15.03 -11.20
C ILE A 37 -15.39 -15.78 -12.41
N PRO A 38 -14.44 -15.18 -13.15
CA PRO A 38 -13.84 -15.82 -14.31
C PRO A 38 -13.34 -17.24 -14.01
N VAL A 39 -13.64 -18.20 -14.89
CA VAL A 39 -13.16 -19.59 -14.82
C VAL A 39 -12.16 -19.79 -15.96
N ILE A 40 -10.92 -20.13 -15.61
CA ILE A 40 -9.79 -20.23 -16.53
C ILE A 40 -9.39 -21.69 -16.67
N ASP A 41 -9.28 -22.16 -17.91
CA ASP A 41 -8.87 -23.52 -18.23
C ASP A 41 -7.34 -23.61 -18.35
N LEU A 42 -6.72 -24.43 -17.50
CA LEU A 42 -5.28 -24.71 -17.49
C LEU A 42 -4.92 -26.03 -18.20
N GLY A 43 -5.77 -26.56 -19.08
CA GLY A 43 -5.50 -27.82 -19.77
C GLY A 43 -4.36 -27.76 -20.80
N ASP A 44 -4.09 -26.59 -21.40
CA ASP A 44 -3.11 -26.40 -22.49
C ASP A 44 -1.97 -25.41 -22.13
N ILE A 45 -1.56 -25.37 -20.86
CA ILE A 45 -0.53 -24.44 -20.36
C ILE A 45 0.86 -24.60 -21.03
N ALA A 46 1.11 -25.78 -21.59
CA ALA A 46 2.36 -26.13 -22.28
C ALA A 46 2.24 -26.09 -23.81
N GLY A 47 1.05 -25.76 -24.33
CA GLY A 47 0.77 -25.74 -25.76
C GLY A 47 0.67 -24.34 -26.33
N HIS A 48 -0.06 -24.22 -27.44
CA HIS A 48 -0.11 -23.00 -28.25
C HIS A 48 -0.95 -21.89 -27.59
N ASN A 49 -1.78 -22.22 -26.60
CA ASN A 49 -2.70 -21.27 -25.97
C ASN A 49 -2.12 -20.54 -24.74
N ARG A 50 -0.88 -20.86 -24.32
CA ARG A 50 -0.26 -20.33 -23.09
C ARG A 50 -0.34 -18.82 -22.94
N ALA A 51 0.00 -18.07 -23.99
CA ALA A 51 -0.03 -16.61 -23.98
C ALA A 51 -1.45 -16.06 -23.75
N ASN A 52 -2.47 -16.68 -24.35
CA ASN A 52 -3.86 -16.27 -24.14
C ASN A 52 -4.30 -16.56 -22.70
N THR A 53 -3.95 -17.73 -22.15
CA THR A 53 -4.22 -18.09 -20.75
C THR A 53 -3.56 -17.09 -19.78
N ALA A 54 -2.31 -16.68 -20.06
CA ALA A 54 -1.64 -15.63 -19.28
C ALA A 54 -2.42 -14.31 -19.30
N GLN A 55 -2.94 -13.90 -20.46
CA GLN A 55 -3.75 -12.69 -20.59
C GLN A 55 -5.12 -12.80 -19.87
N GLU A 56 -5.77 -13.97 -19.92
CA GLU A 56 -7.00 -14.22 -19.16
C GLU A 56 -6.78 -14.10 -17.65
N ILE A 57 -5.67 -14.68 -17.16
CA ILE A 57 -5.26 -14.56 -15.75
C ILE A 57 -5.03 -13.11 -15.38
N LEU A 58 -4.29 -12.34 -16.18
CA LEU A 58 -4.04 -10.93 -15.90
C LEU A 58 -5.34 -10.13 -15.87
N LYS A 59 -6.22 -10.34 -16.84
CA LYS A 59 -7.51 -9.65 -16.91
C LYS A 59 -8.37 -9.94 -15.69
N ALA A 60 -8.49 -11.20 -15.29
CA ALA A 60 -9.23 -11.57 -14.09
C ALA A 60 -8.58 -11.00 -12.82
N SER A 61 -7.25 -11.00 -12.76
CA SER A 61 -6.47 -10.43 -11.65
C SER A 61 -6.57 -8.90 -11.56
N GLN A 62 -6.81 -8.22 -12.68
CA GLN A 62 -7.06 -6.78 -12.77
C GLN A 62 -8.48 -6.42 -12.35
N GLU A 63 -9.46 -7.14 -12.89
CA GLU A 63 -10.88 -6.81 -12.73
C GLU A 63 -11.46 -7.28 -11.39
N PHE A 64 -11.02 -8.44 -10.91
CA PHE A 64 -11.56 -9.07 -9.70
C PHE A 64 -10.49 -9.34 -8.63
N GLY A 65 -9.22 -9.49 -9.04
CA GLY A 65 -8.18 -10.07 -8.18
C GLY A 65 -8.48 -11.51 -7.75
N PHE A 66 -9.45 -12.16 -8.40
CA PHE A 66 -9.94 -13.52 -8.15
C PHE A 66 -10.26 -14.21 -9.48
N PHE A 67 -9.99 -15.51 -9.56
CA PHE A 67 -10.46 -16.39 -10.63
C PHE A 67 -10.53 -17.83 -10.15
N GLN A 68 -11.29 -18.66 -10.85
CA GLN A 68 -11.26 -20.11 -10.67
C GLN A 68 -10.40 -20.75 -11.75
N VAL A 69 -9.72 -21.82 -11.42
CA VAL A 69 -8.98 -22.63 -12.40
C VAL A 69 -9.58 -24.03 -12.48
N ILE A 70 -9.66 -24.57 -13.70
CA ILE A 70 -10.01 -25.97 -14.00
C ILE A 70 -8.89 -26.62 -14.81
N ASN A 71 -8.90 -27.95 -14.90
CA ASN A 71 -7.85 -28.73 -15.58
C ASN A 71 -6.42 -28.37 -15.12
N HIS A 72 -6.28 -27.97 -13.86
CA HIS A 72 -5.05 -27.46 -13.23
C HIS A 72 -4.03 -28.53 -12.81
N GLY A 73 -4.14 -29.76 -13.33
CA GLY A 73 -3.20 -30.86 -13.05
C GLY A 73 -3.38 -31.60 -11.71
N VAL A 74 -3.89 -30.96 -10.65
CA VAL A 74 -4.18 -31.63 -9.37
C VAL A 74 -5.31 -32.65 -9.54
N SER A 75 -5.06 -33.92 -9.19
CA SER A 75 -6.03 -34.99 -9.45
C SER A 75 -7.31 -34.84 -8.61
N LYS A 76 -8.47 -35.14 -9.22
CA LYS A 76 -9.79 -35.11 -8.56
C LYS A 76 -9.84 -36.01 -7.33
N ALA A 77 -9.24 -37.20 -7.41
CA ALA A 77 -9.17 -38.15 -6.31
C ALA A 77 -8.41 -37.56 -5.11
N LEU A 78 -7.26 -36.93 -5.35
CA LEU A 78 -6.48 -36.27 -4.31
C LEU A 78 -7.26 -35.12 -3.66
N MET A 79 -7.90 -34.25 -4.46
CA MET A 79 -8.73 -33.17 -3.91
C MET A 79 -9.86 -33.68 -3.00
N ASN A 80 -10.53 -34.76 -3.41
CA ASN A 80 -11.60 -35.38 -2.64
C ASN A 80 -11.09 -36.02 -1.34
N ASP A 81 -9.99 -36.76 -1.40
CA ASP A 81 -9.33 -37.35 -0.23
C ASP A 81 -8.88 -36.25 0.75
N THR A 82 -8.26 -35.17 0.24
CA THR A 82 -7.80 -34.03 1.02
C THR A 82 -8.95 -33.34 1.74
N MET A 83 -10.04 -33.03 1.03
CA MET A 83 -11.24 -32.43 1.64
C MET A 83 -11.87 -33.36 2.67
N SER A 84 -11.90 -34.68 2.42
CA SER A 84 -12.41 -35.66 3.37
C SER A 84 -11.60 -35.66 4.68
N VAL A 85 -10.28 -35.70 4.58
CA VAL A 85 -9.39 -35.71 5.74
C VAL A 85 -9.46 -34.39 6.51
N PHE A 86 -9.61 -33.25 5.82
CA PHE A 86 -9.85 -31.97 6.48
C PHE A 86 -11.14 -31.94 7.27
N LYS A 87 -12.25 -32.50 6.75
CA LYS A 87 -13.51 -32.61 7.51
C LYS A 87 -13.35 -33.51 8.73
N GLU A 88 -12.69 -34.66 8.55
CA GLU A 88 -12.44 -35.64 9.61
C GLU A 88 -11.70 -35.03 10.81
N VAL A 89 -10.70 -34.16 10.57
CA VAL A 89 -9.98 -33.44 11.65
C VAL A 89 -10.94 -32.71 12.59
N PHE A 90 -11.91 -31.95 12.06
CA PHE A 90 -12.85 -31.17 12.89
C PHE A 90 -13.97 -32.02 13.51
N GLU A 91 -14.06 -33.29 13.12
CA GLU A 91 -15.03 -34.28 13.62
C GLU A 91 -14.39 -35.28 14.59
N MET A 92 -13.08 -35.14 14.87
CA MET A 92 -12.37 -35.97 15.85
C MET A 92 -12.90 -35.78 17.29
N PRO A 93 -12.69 -36.78 18.17
CA PRO A 93 -12.99 -36.66 19.60
C PRO A 93 -12.28 -35.46 20.24
N ALA A 94 -12.88 -34.92 21.31
CA ALA A 94 -12.38 -33.72 21.98
C ALA A 94 -10.95 -33.91 22.54
N GLU A 95 -10.59 -35.13 22.95
CA GLU A 95 -9.26 -35.47 23.45
C GLU A 95 -8.19 -35.33 22.35
N ASP A 96 -8.51 -35.75 21.13
CA ASP A 96 -7.59 -35.67 19.99
C ASP A 96 -7.45 -34.22 19.50
N LEU A 97 -8.55 -33.46 19.47
CA LEU A 97 -8.52 -32.03 19.16
C LEU A 97 -7.69 -31.25 20.20
N ALA A 98 -7.70 -31.68 21.47
CA ALA A 98 -7.00 -30.98 22.55
C ALA A 98 -5.49 -31.06 22.37
N GLY A 99 -5.01 -32.17 21.80
CA GLY A 99 -3.59 -32.34 21.48
C GLY A 99 -3.07 -31.34 20.44
N ILE A 100 -3.93 -30.83 19.55
CA ILE A 100 -3.55 -29.90 18.47
C ILE A 100 -4.01 -28.46 18.70
N TYR A 101 -4.89 -28.21 19.68
CA TYR A 101 -5.31 -26.85 20.03
C TYR A 101 -4.18 -26.04 20.68
N SER A 102 -4.02 -24.78 20.29
CA SER A 102 -3.09 -23.85 20.95
C SER A 102 -3.39 -22.39 20.66
N GLU A 103 -3.34 -21.56 21.70
CA GLU A 103 -3.40 -20.09 21.57
C GLU A 103 -2.03 -19.48 21.29
N ASP A 104 -0.94 -20.23 21.56
CA ASP A 104 0.44 -19.81 21.35
C ASP A 104 0.70 -19.51 19.86
N PRO A 105 1.03 -18.27 19.48
CA PRO A 105 1.35 -17.88 18.10
C PRO A 105 2.61 -18.54 17.56
N ASP A 106 3.52 -18.99 18.42
CA ASP A 106 4.79 -19.60 18.01
C ASP A 106 4.65 -21.11 17.75
N ARG A 107 3.48 -21.70 18.08
CA ARG A 107 3.20 -23.10 17.76
C ARG A 107 2.96 -23.27 16.25
N SER A 108 3.91 -23.91 15.59
CA SER A 108 3.93 -24.16 14.14
C SER A 108 2.65 -24.79 13.57
N CYS A 109 2.13 -25.86 14.19
CA CYS A 109 0.85 -26.47 13.85
C CYS A 109 -0.14 -26.28 14.99
N ARG A 110 -1.25 -25.58 14.72
CA ARG A 110 -2.26 -25.29 15.75
C ARG A 110 -3.67 -25.22 15.20
N LEU A 111 -4.58 -25.84 15.95
CA LEU A 111 -6.02 -25.63 15.87
C LEU A 111 -6.42 -24.47 16.77
N PHE A 112 -7.21 -23.54 16.26
CA PHE A 112 -7.68 -22.38 17.02
C PHE A 112 -9.04 -21.89 16.53
N THR A 113 -9.62 -20.92 17.24
CA THR A 113 -10.95 -20.37 16.93
C THR A 113 -10.88 -18.88 16.61
N SER A 114 -11.86 -18.39 15.87
CA SER A 114 -11.99 -17.01 15.42
C SER A 114 -10.81 -16.49 14.56
N SER A 115 -9.81 -15.84 15.16
CA SER A 115 -8.59 -15.34 14.51
C SER A 115 -7.34 -15.58 15.36
N ASN A 116 -6.17 -15.18 14.84
CA ASN A 116 -4.90 -15.27 15.57
C ASN A 116 -4.83 -14.38 16.82
N SER A 117 -5.82 -13.51 17.05
CA SER A 117 -5.84 -12.52 18.14
C SER A 117 -7.08 -12.64 19.03
N TYR A 118 -7.63 -13.85 19.21
CA TYR A 118 -8.87 -14.14 19.97
C TYR A 118 -9.04 -13.32 21.25
N ALA A 119 -8.01 -13.22 22.10
CA ALA A 119 -8.07 -12.50 23.37
C ALA A 119 -8.25 -10.97 23.24
N ASN A 120 -7.89 -10.39 22.08
CA ASN A 120 -7.91 -8.95 21.79
C ASN A 120 -8.97 -8.57 20.73
N GLU A 121 -9.91 -9.48 20.45
CA GLU A 121 -11.01 -9.25 19.54
C GLU A 121 -12.18 -8.58 20.25
N ASP A 122 -12.71 -7.53 19.63
CA ASP A 122 -13.96 -6.91 20.06
C ASP A 122 -15.17 -7.80 19.69
N VAL A 123 -15.08 -8.48 18.53
CA VAL A 123 -16.07 -9.45 18.03
C VAL A 123 -15.34 -10.67 17.46
N HIS A 124 -15.80 -11.86 17.85
CA HIS A 124 -15.28 -13.14 17.40
C HIS A 124 -15.90 -13.57 16.06
N ASN A 125 -15.08 -14.16 15.20
CA ASN A 125 -15.47 -14.78 13.95
C ASN A 125 -16.10 -16.17 14.20
N TRP A 126 -17.09 -16.52 13.40
CA TRP A 126 -17.79 -17.80 13.46
C TRP A 126 -17.05 -18.90 12.69
N ARG A 127 -15.83 -19.23 13.15
CA ARG A 127 -14.95 -20.22 12.51
C ARG A 127 -14.01 -20.89 13.51
N ASP A 128 -13.63 -22.10 13.19
CA ASP A 128 -12.42 -22.74 13.73
C ASP A 128 -11.46 -23.03 12.58
N PHE A 129 -10.15 -23.04 12.85
CA PHE A 129 -9.16 -23.29 11.81
C PHE A 129 -7.91 -24.01 12.32
N LEU A 130 -7.42 -24.94 11.51
CA LEU A 130 -6.12 -25.59 11.67
C LEU A 130 -5.14 -24.89 10.73
N ARG A 131 -3.98 -24.47 11.25
CA ARG A 131 -2.92 -23.84 10.46
C ARG A 131 -1.59 -24.55 10.68
N HIS A 132 -0.83 -24.77 9.61
CA HIS A 132 0.54 -25.28 9.66
C HIS A 132 1.36 -24.90 8.41
N PRO A 133 2.70 -24.88 8.49
CA PRO A 133 3.57 -24.65 7.33
C PRO A 133 3.57 -25.84 6.37
N CYS A 134 3.95 -25.59 5.11
CA CYS A 134 4.10 -26.60 4.05
C CYS A 134 5.38 -26.45 3.21
N HIS A 135 6.09 -25.33 3.34
CA HIS A 135 7.31 -25.01 2.58
C HIS A 135 8.19 -24.10 3.47
N PRO A 136 9.54 -24.11 3.39
CA PRO A 136 10.39 -24.72 2.35
C PRO A 136 10.65 -26.22 2.46
N ASP A 137 10.79 -26.76 3.67
CA ASP A 137 11.06 -28.18 3.86
C ASP A 137 9.75 -28.91 4.20
N LEU A 138 9.12 -29.51 3.20
CA LEU A 138 7.86 -30.22 3.36
C LEU A 138 7.99 -31.42 4.32
N ASP A 139 9.10 -32.16 4.27
CA ASP A 139 9.32 -33.33 5.13
C ASP A 139 9.44 -32.92 6.60
N ALA A 140 10.19 -31.84 6.88
CA ALA A 140 10.28 -31.27 8.22
C ALA A 140 8.95 -30.66 8.70
N CYS A 141 8.16 -30.07 7.79
CA CYS A 141 6.81 -29.60 8.10
C CYS A 141 5.88 -30.75 8.50
N ILE A 142 5.88 -31.84 7.73
CA ILE A 142 5.01 -33.02 7.94
C ILE A 142 5.18 -33.60 9.36
N GLN A 143 6.40 -33.60 9.90
CA GLN A 143 6.66 -34.10 11.26
C GLN A 143 5.91 -33.31 12.34
N GLN A 144 5.55 -32.06 12.06
CA GLN A 144 4.87 -31.16 13.00
C GLN A 144 3.34 -31.19 12.84
N TRP A 145 2.82 -31.80 11.77
CA TRP A 145 1.39 -31.88 11.49
C TRP A 145 0.68 -32.91 12.38
N PRO A 146 -0.67 -32.89 12.46
CA PRO A 146 -1.43 -33.87 13.23
C PRO A 146 -1.12 -35.31 12.80
N GLU A 147 -1.00 -36.21 13.76
CA GLU A 147 -0.89 -37.67 13.51
C GLU A 147 -2.26 -38.29 13.19
N LYS A 148 -3.32 -37.65 13.67
CA LYS A 148 -4.71 -38.05 13.42
C LYS A 148 -5.41 -37.00 12.54
N PRO A 149 -6.26 -37.42 11.59
CA PRO A 149 -6.48 -38.82 11.19
C PRO A 149 -5.23 -39.42 10.54
N THR A 150 -5.07 -40.75 10.59
CA THR A 150 -3.81 -41.43 10.22
C THR A 150 -3.35 -41.15 8.77
N ARG A 151 -4.30 -40.81 7.89
CA ARG A 151 -4.06 -40.45 6.48
C ARG A 151 -3.65 -38.99 6.28
N TYR A 152 -3.74 -38.12 7.30
CA TYR A 152 -3.52 -36.67 7.19
C TYR A 152 -2.18 -36.32 6.56
N ARG A 153 -1.09 -36.78 7.17
CA ARG A 153 0.27 -36.45 6.71
C ARG A 153 0.52 -36.86 5.26
N GLN A 154 0.11 -38.07 4.88
CA GLN A 154 0.31 -38.59 3.53
C GLN A 154 -0.55 -37.83 2.50
N VAL A 155 -1.85 -37.69 2.75
CA VAL A 155 -2.79 -37.06 1.80
C VAL A 155 -2.49 -35.57 1.65
N VAL A 156 -2.30 -34.86 2.77
CA VAL A 156 -2.02 -33.43 2.76
C VAL A 156 -0.62 -33.15 2.21
N GLY A 157 0.38 -34.01 2.43
CA GLY A 157 1.72 -33.87 1.86
C GLY A 157 1.71 -33.97 0.34
N ASN A 158 1.01 -34.97 -0.20
CA ASN A 158 0.80 -35.10 -1.64
C ASN A 158 0.07 -33.89 -2.22
N TYR A 159 -0.99 -33.42 -1.54
CA TYR A 159 -1.74 -32.24 -1.97
C TYR A 159 -0.87 -30.97 -1.96
N SER A 160 -0.14 -30.71 -0.88
CA SER A 160 0.78 -29.57 -0.78
C SER A 160 1.83 -29.56 -1.90
N THR A 161 2.34 -30.74 -2.28
CA THR A 161 3.27 -30.87 -3.40
C THR A 161 2.65 -30.44 -4.73
N GLU A 162 1.46 -30.93 -5.05
CA GLU A 162 0.78 -30.62 -6.32
C GLU A 162 0.27 -29.17 -6.37
N VAL A 163 -0.19 -28.63 -5.24
CA VAL A 163 -0.64 -27.23 -5.14
C VAL A 163 0.54 -26.26 -5.21
N MET A 164 1.69 -26.60 -4.64
CA MET A 164 2.89 -25.78 -4.78
C MET A 164 3.38 -25.73 -6.24
N LYS A 165 3.35 -26.87 -6.96
CA LYS A 165 3.64 -26.89 -8.40
C LYS A 165 2.66 -26.02 -9.19
N LEU A 166 1.36 -26.09 -8.87
CA LEU A 166 0.34 -25.24 -9.48
C LEU A 166 0.60 -23.75 -9.19
N ALA A 167 0.95 -23.40 -7.96
CA ALA A 167 1.30 -22.03 -7.58
C ALA A 167 2.44 -21.48 -8.42
N SER A 168 3.54 -22.23 -8.55
CA SER A 168 4.67 -21.86 -9.40
C SER A 168 4.24 -21.68 -10.86
N GLY A 169 3.40 -22.59 -11.40
CA GLY A 169 2.90 -22.48 -12.77
C GLY A 169 2.04 -21.22 -13.01
N ILE A 170 1.19 -20.85 -12.05
CA ILE A 170 0.39 -19.63 -12.12
C ILE A 170 1.28 -18.39 -12.03
N LEU A 171 2.25 -18.37 -11.13
CA LEU A 171 3.19 -17.26 -10.99
C LEU A 171 4.03 -17.06 -12.27
N GLU A 172 4.44 -18.14 -12.95
CA GLU A 172 5.11 -18.03 -14.26
C GLU A 172 4.21 -17.42 -15.34
N LEU A 173 2.92 -17.78 -15.39
CA LEU A 173 1.97 -17.15 -16.32
C LEU A 173 1.75 -15.67 -16.02
N ILE A 174 1.73 -15.30 -14.73
CA ILE A 174 1.62 -13.90 -14.32
C ILE A 174 2.89 -13.12 -14.70
N SER A 175 4.09 -13.68 -14.47
CA SER A 175 5.36 -13.09 -14.91
C SER A 175 5.35 -12.84 -16.42
N GLU A 176 5.02 -13.87 -17.20
CA GLU A 176 4.93 -13.79 -18.67
C GLU A 176 3.92 -12.72 -19.12
N GLY A 177 2.72 -12.72 -18.54
CA GLY A 177 1.70 -11.74 -18.86
C GLY A 177 2.12 -10.30 -18.55
N LEU A 178 2.82 -10.09 -17.43
CA LEU A 178 3.34 -8.78 -17.04
C LEU A 178 4.56 -8.35 -17.86
N GLY A 179 5.18 -9.25 -18.61
CA GLY A 179 6.43 -9.02 -19.33
C GLY A 179 7.66 -9.04 -18.42
N LEU A 180 7.59 -9.76 -17.30
CA LEU A 180 8.72 -10.03 -16.41
C LEU A 180 9.53 -11.23 -16.92
N GLU A 181 10.77 -11.34 -16.47
CA GLU A 181 11.60 -12.52 -16.77
C GLU A 181 10.99 -13.81 -16.18
N SER A 182 11.22 -14.94 -16.86
CA SER A 182 10.80 -16.24 -16.33
C SER A 182 11.53 -16.54 -15.02
N GLY A 183 10.82 -17.09 -14.04
CA GLY A 183 11.34 -17.32 -12.70
C GLY A 183 11.33 -16.09 -11.78
N TYR A 184 10.77 -14.94 -12.19
CA TYR A 184 10.79 -13.70 -11.40
C TYR A 184 10.31 -13.88 -9.95
N PHE A 185 9.21 -14.60 -9.74
CA PHE A 185 8.65 -14.85 -8.40
C PHE A 185 9.29 -16.04 -7.67
N GLY A 186 10.21 -16.75 -8.30
CA GLY A 186 10.90 -17.88 -7.70
C GLY A 186 11.80 -17.48 -6.54
N GLY A 187 12.30 -18.48 -5.81
CA GLY A 187 13.17 -18.25 -4.68
C GLY A 187 12.46 -17.51 -3.54
N GLU A 188 13.12 -16.51 -2.98
CA GLU A 188 12.72 -15.86 -1.73
C GLU A 188 11.31 -15.25 -1.76
N LEU A 189 10.78 -14.86 -2.93
CA LEU A 189 9.43 -14.27 -3.07
C LEU A 189 8.27 -15.28 -2.98
N SER A 190 8.54 -16.58 -3.19
CA SER A 190 7.51 -17.64 -3.13
C SER A 190 7.91 -18.84 -2.28
N GLU A 191 9.02 -18.77 -1.56
CA GLU A 191 9.60 -19.89 -0.78
C GLU A 191 8.93 -20.11 0.59
N ASN A 192 7.88 -19.39 0.93
CA ASN A 192 7.17 -19.57 2.19
C ASN A 192 5.70 -19.93 1.92
N ALA A 193 5.26 -21.10 2.40
CA ALA A 193 3.89 -21.53 2.21
C ALA A 193 3.24 -22.10 3.47
N PHE A 194 1.99 -21.71 3.69
CA PHE A 194 1.17 -22.18 4.81
C PHE A 194 -0.18 -22.67 4.33
N LEU A 195 -0.69 -23.70 5.00
CA LEU A 195 -2.06 -24.15 4.85
C LEU A 195 -2.89 -23.66 6.02
N SER A 196 -4.07 -23.12 5.75
CA SER A 196 -5.13 -22.91 6.73
C SER A 196 -6.40 -23.62 6.30
N VAL A 197 -6.78 -24.63 7.08
CA VAL A 197 -8.04 -25.35 6.93
C VAL A 197 -9.06 -24.70 7.85
N ASN A 198 -10.18 -24.24 7.31
CA ASN A 198 -11.18 -23.47 8.02
C ASN A 198 -12.51 -24.24 8.04
N ARG A 199 -13.13 -24.33 9.21
CA ARG A 199 -14.45 -24.92 9.44
C ARG A 199 -15.40 -23.85 9.95
N TYR A 200 -16.49 -23.65 9.22
CA TYR A 200 -17.58 -22.74 9.56
C TYR A 200 -18.81 -23.59 9.88
N PRO A 201 -19.14 -23.82 11.16
CA PRO A 201 -20.32 -24.59 11.53
C PRO A 201 -21.62 -23.82 11.20
N PRO A 202 -22.78 -24.51 11.09
CA PRO A 202 -24.06 -23.84 10.92
C PRO A 202 -24.29 -22.79 12.00
N CYS A 203 -24.79 -21.63 11.60
CA CYS A 203 -24.99 -20.46 12.44
C CYS A 203 -26.50 -20.22 12.66
N PRO A 204 -26.99 -20.03 13.90
CA PRO A 204 -28.42 -19.80 14.15
C PRO A 204 -28.92 -18.49 13.54
N ASP A 205 -28.08 -17.46 13.44
CA ASP A 205 -28.38 -16.22 12.73
C ASP A 205 -27.18 -15.74 11.89
N PRO A 206 -27.05 -16.19 10.64
CA PRO A 206 -25.93 -15.83 9.77
C PRO A 206 -25.98 -14.35 9.33
N SER A 207 -27.07 -13.62 9.57
CA SER A 207 -27.16 -12.20 9.22
C SER A 207 -26.38 -11.27 10.16
N LEU A 208 -26.03 -11.79 11.34
CA LEU A 208 -25.38 -11.03 12.43
C LEU A 208 -23.87 -11.29 12.56
N THR A 209 -23.35 -12.32 11.89
CA THR A 209 -21.96 -12.78 12.09
C THR A 209 -21.24 -13.06 10.78
N LEU A 210 -19.91 -13.15 10.86
CA LEU A 210 -19.04 -13.51 9.75
C LEU A 210 -18.13 -14.66 10.14
N GLY A 211 -17.87 -15.53 9.17
CA GLY A 211 -16.82 -16.54 9.28
C GLY A 211 -15.46 -15.89 9.16
N LEU A 212 -15.29 -14.92 8.26
CA LEU A 212 -14.13 -14.04 8.18
C LEU A 212 -14.60 -12.63 7.80
N PRO A 213 -14.07 -11.58 8.44
CA PRO A 213 -14.39 -10.21 8.08
C PRO A 213 -13.78 -9.83 6.72
N LYS A 214 -14.15 -8.64 6.24
CA LYS A 214 -13.56 -8.01 5.07
C LYS A 214 -12.05 -7.84 5.28
N HIS A 215 -11.25 -8.40 4.38
CA HIS A 215 -9.79 -8.25 4.35
C HIS A 215 -9.25 -8.45 2.94
N CYS A 216 -7.96 -8.18 2.75
CA CYS A 216 -7.21 -8.59 1.57
C CYS A 216 -5.98 -9.38 2.05
N ASP A 217 -5.62 -10.43 1.31
CA ASP A 217 -4.56 -11.34 1.70
C ASP A 217 -3.19 -10.65 1.71
N PRO A 218 -2.35 -10.87 2.76
CA PRO A 218 -1.05 -10.22 2.87
C PRO A 218 0.02 -10.85 1.97
N ASN A 219 -0.22 -12.04 1.41
CA ASN A 219 0.74 -12.85 0.68
C ASN A 219 0.80 -12.52 -0.82
N LEU A 220 1.48 -13.35 -1.61
CA LEU A 220 1.63 -13.17 -3.06
C LEU A 220 0.37 -13.65 -3.80
N ILE A 221 0.06 -14.94 -3.66
CA ILE A 221 -1.17 -15.56 -4.15
C ILE A 221 -1.70 -16.58 -3.14
N THR A 222 -3.01 -16.78 -3.16
CA THR A 222 -3.70 -17.81 -2.36
C THR A 222 -4.40 -18.79 -3.29
N ILE A 223 -4.28 -20.08 -2.98
CA ILE A 223 -4.97 -21.16 -3.67
C ILE A 223 -5.97 -21.79 -2.70
N LEU A 224 -7.26 -21.66 -2.99
CA LEU A 224 -8.34 -22.06 -2.11
C LEU A 224 -9.11 -23.26 -2.68
N LEU A 225 -9.16 -24.32 -1.89
CA LEU A 225 -10.08 -25.44 -2.04
C LEU A 225 -11.33 -25.17 -1.18
N GLN A 226 -12.44 -24.78 -1.80
CA GLN A 226 -13.60 -24.20 -1.10
C GLN A 226 -14.71 -25.19 -0.68
N GLY A 227 -14.68 -26.44 -1.15
CA GLY A 227 -15.78 -27.40 -0.94
C GLY A 227 -17.05 -27.04 -1.72
N ASP A 228 -18.18 -27.69 -1.38
CA ASP A 228 -19.45 -27.56 -2.13
C ASP A 228 -20.44 -26.55 -1.52
N VAL A 229 -20.09 -25.92 -0.40
CA VAL A 229 -20.96 -24.96 0.31
C VAL A 229 -20.48 -23.54 0.03
N CYS A 230 -21.35 -22.70 -0.56
CA CYS A 230 -21.04 -21.29 -0.80
C CYS A 230 -20.77 -20.55 0.52
N GLY A 231 -19.91 -19.53 0.46
CA GLY A 231 -19.60 -18.69 1.63
C GLY A 231 -18.51 -17.66 1.37
N LEU A 232 -17.65 -17.87 0.37
CA LEU A 232 -16.70 -16.86 -0.07
C LEU A 232 -17.45 -15.74 -0.81
N GLN A 233 -17.14 -14.49 -0.48
CA GLN A 233 -17.59 -13.32 -1.23
C GLN A 233 -16.41 -12.41 -1.55
N VAL A 234 -16.32 -11.93 -2.79
CA VAL A 234 -15.36 -10.92 -3.23
C VAL A 234 -16.06 -9.56 -3.30
N PHE A 235 -15.38 -8.50 -2.91
CA PHE A 235 -15.89 -7.13 -2.99
C PHE A 235 -15.40 -6.48 -4.27
N LYS A 236 -16.32 -6.02 -5.11
CA LYS A 236 -16.04 -5.40 -6.40
C LYS A 236 -17.05 -4.30 -6.68
N ASP A 237 -16.56 -3.14 -7.12
CA ASP A 237 -17.39 -1.99 -7.53
C ASP A 237 -18.44 -1.56 -6.49
N GLY A 238 -18.14 -1.71 -5.19
CA GLY A 238 -19.04 -1.36 -4.09
C GLY A 238 -19.99 -2.48 -3.67
N GLU A 239 -19.96 -3.63 -4.33
CA GLU A 239 -20.88 -4.75 -4.09
C GLU A 239 -20.15 -6.04 -3.69
N TRP A 240 -20.85 -6.89 -2.94
CA TRP A 240 -20.37 -8.22 -2.56
C TRP A 240 -20.88 -9.28 -3.55
N ILE A 241 -19.95 -9.94 -4.24
CA ILE A 241 -20.23 -11.00 -5.21
C ILE A 241 -19.92 -12.35 -4.56
N GLY A 242 -20.90 -13.25 -4.52
CA GLY A 242 -20.70 -14.62 -4.00
C GLY A 242 -19.93 -15.48 -4.99
N VAL A 243 -18.89 -16.18 -4.55
CA VAL A 243 -18.11 -17.10 -5.41
C VAL A 243 -18.70 -18.51 -5.32
N GLY A 244 -19.29 -18.98 -6.42
CA GLY A 244 -19.89 -20.31 -6.50
C GLY A 244 -18.85 -21.43 -6.66
N PRO A 245 -19.02 -22.58 -6.00
CA PRO A 245 -18.14 -23.72 -6.17
C PRO A 245 -18.31 -24.33 -7.57
N VAL A 246 -17.26 -24.29 -8.37
CA VAL A 246 -17.17 -25.09 -9.60
C VAL A 246 -16.58 -26.46 -9.25
N PRO A 247 -17.20 -27.58 -9.67
CA PRO A 247 -16.74 -28.91 -9.29
C PRO A 247 -15.26 -29.14 -9.63
N HIS A 248 -14.46 -29.48 -8.62
CA HIS A 248 -13.02 -29.70 -8.73
C HIS A 248 -12.23 -28.50 -9.26
N ALA A 249 -12.74 -27.28 -9.14
CA ALA A 249 -11.95 -26.08 -9.38
C ALA A 249 -11.22 -25.63 -8.12
N LEU A 250 -10.13 -24.89 -8.30
CA LEU A 250 -9.46 -24.14 -7.25
C LEU A 250 -9.70 -22.66 -7.46
N VAL A 251 -9.98 -21.91 -6.39
CA VAL A 251 -10.07 -20.45 -6.44
C VAL A 251 -8.68 -19.88 -6.21
N ILE A 252 -8.25 -18.97 -7.08
CA ILE A 252 -6.99 -18.25 -6.97
C ILE A 252 -7.33 -16.79 -6.64
N ASN A 253 -6.64 -16.20 -5.67
CA ASN A 253 -6.69 -14.77 -5.45
C ASN A 253 -5.33 -14.14 -5.28
N ILE A 254 -5.28 -12.87 -5.68
CA ILE A 254 -4.10 -12.03 -5.63
C ILE A 254 -4.03 -11.35 -4.26
N GLY A 255 -2.85 -11.37 -3.64
CA GLY A 255 -2.59 -10.68 -2.38
C GLY A 255 -1.82 -9.38 -2.57
N TYR A 256 -1.58 -8.68 -1.47
CA TYR A 256 -0.92 -7.37 -1.47
C TYR A 256 0.48 -7.39 -2.08
N GLN A 257 1.27 -8.45 -1.89
CA GLN A 257 2.65 -8.45 -2.39
C GLN A 257 2.67 -8.39 -3.92
N LEU A 258 1.75 -9.09 -4.59
CA LEU A 258 1.68 -9.06 -6.04
C LEU A 258 1.08 -7.75 -6.58
N GLN A 259 0.14 -7.14 -5.86
CA GLN A 259 -0.32 -5.77 -6.16
C GLN A 259 0.84 -4.76 -6.09
N ILE A 260 1.69 -4.87 -5.07
CA ILE A 260 2.84 -3.98 -4.86
C ILE A 260 3.90 -4.20 -5.95
N ILE A 261 4.31 -5.44 -6.18
CA ILE A 261 5.29 -5.80 -7.21
C ILE A 261 4.81 -5.39 -8.61
N SER A 262 3.51 -5.60 -8.90
CA SER A 262 2.93 -5.19 -10.19
C SER A 262 2.67 -3.68 -10.31
N ASN A 263 3.03 -2.89 -9.30
CA ASN A 263 2.77 -1.45 -9.22
C ASN A 263 1.30 -1.09 -9.48
N ASN A 264 0.38 -1.78 -8.80
CA ASN A 264 -1.09 -1.68 -8.96
C ASN A 264 -1.66 -2.15 -10.31
N LYS A 265 -0.85 -2.75 -11.21
CA LYS A 265 -1.40 -3.39 -12.42
C LYS A 265 -2.26 -4.59 -12.08
N LEU A 266 -1.97 -5.31 -11.00
CA LEU A 266 -2.85 -6.33 -10.43
C LEU A 266 -3.41 -5.81 -9.11
N LYS A 267 -4.62 -6.26 -8.73
CA LYS A 267 -5.29 -5.79 -7.53
C LYS A 267 -5.45 -6.92 -6.52
N GLY A 268 -4.97 -6.67 -5.31
CA GLY A 268 -5.29 -7.47 -4.15
C GLY A 268 -6.78 -7.32 -3.86
N ALA A 269 -7.47 -8.45 -3.77
CA ALA A 269 -8.91 -8.44 -3.72
C ALA A 269 -9.43 -8.46 -2.28
N GLU A 270 -10.28 -7.50 -1.98
CA GLU A 270 -11.05 -7.46 -0.75
C GLU A 270 -12.08 -8.58 -0.77
N HIS A 271 -12.10 -9.42 0.26
CA HIS A 271 -13.00 -10.56 0.33
C HIS A 271 -13.38 -10.87 1.78
N ARG A 272 -14.42 -11.69 1.95
CA ARG A 272 -14.92 -12.15 3.26
C ARG A 272 -15.47 -13.57 3.17
N ALA A 273 -15.71 -14.20 4.32
CA ALA A 273 -16.44 -15.45 4.40
C ALA A 273 -17.73 -15.28 5.23
N VAL A 274 -18.87 -15.47 4.59
CA VAL A 274 -20.19 -15.50 5.26
C VAL A 274 -20.54 -16.91 5.74
N THR A 275 -21.44 -16.99 6.71
CA THR A 275 -21.95 -18.26 7.24
C THR A 275 -23.35 -18.55 6.73
N ASN A 276 -23.89 -19.72 7.07
CA ASN A 276 -25.26 -20.10 6.77
C ASN A 276 -25.84 -20.92 7.93
N SER A 277 -27.16 -21.11 7.95
CA SER A 277 -27.86 -21.80 9.05
C SER A 277 -28.08 -23.30 8.88
N LYS A 278 -27.68 -23.88 7.73
CA LYS A 278 -28.03 -25.26 7.36
C LYS A 278 -26.82 -26.19 7.38
N ASP A 279 -25.77 -25.80 6.67
CA ASP A 279 -24.67 -26.69 6.28
C ASP A 279 -23.34 -26.16 6.79
N ALA A 280 -22.53 -27.05 7.36
CA ALA A 280 -21.15 -26.72 7.72
C ALA A 280 -20.31 -26.53 6.45
N ARG A 281 -19.50 -25.47 6.40
CA ARG A 281 -18.56 -25.21 5.31
C ARG A 281 -17.14 -25.53 5.74
N THR A 282 -16.40 -26.28 4.94
CA THR A 282 -14.95 -26.50 5.12
C THR A 282 -14.22 -25.96 3.90
N SER A 283 -13.18 -25.17 4.11
CA SER A 283 -12.31 -24.68 3.03
C SER A 283 -10.84 -24.66 3.44
N ALA A 284 -9.93 -24.98 2.52
CA ALA A 284 -8.50 -24.99 2.75
C ALA A 284 -7.79 -23.97 1.87
N ALA A 285 -7.19 -22.96 2.49
CA ALA A 285 -6.42 -21.90 1.82
C ALA A 285 -4.92 -22.22 1.93
N PHE A 286 -4.26 -22.29 0.77
CA PHE A 286 -2.82 -22.47 0.65
C PHE A 286 -2.21 -21.12 0.25
N PHE A 287 -1.48 -20.50 1.17
CA PHE A 287 -0.92 -19.16 1.01
C PHE A 287 0.53 -19.26 0.55
N VAL A 288 0.88 -18.65 -0.57
CA VAL A 288 2.27 -18.53 -1.05
C VAL A 288 2.74 -17.11 -0.83
N SER A 289 3.82 -16.97 -0.06
CA SER A 289 4.31 -15.69 0.45
C SER A 289 5.82 -15.55 0.25
N PRO A 290 6.34 -14.31 0.28
CA PRO A 290 7.77 -14.08 0.44
C PRO A 290 8.28 -14.61 1.78
N ARG A 291 9.59 -14.85 1.86
CA ARG A 291 10.28 -15.01 3.14
C ARG A 291 10.29 -13.68 3.88
N GLY A 292 10.40 -13.74 5.21
CA GLY A 292 10.32 -12.55 6.04
C GLY A 292 11.41 -11.51 5.75
N ASP A 293 12.60 -11.95 5.34
CA ASP A 293 13.77 -11.15 4.98
C ASP A 293 13.78 -10.69 3.51
N SER A 294 12.82 -11.13 2.68
CA SER A 294 12.74 -10.75 1.27
C SER A 294 12.36 -9.28 1.12
N ILE A 295 13.05 -8.59 0.22
CA ILE A 295 12.68 -7.24 -0.19
C ILE A 295 11.55 -7.31 -1.21
N VAL A 296 10.45 -6.62 -0.91
CA VAL A 296 9.32 -6.44 -1.81
C VAL A 296 9.33 -4.99 -2.29
N GLU A 297 9.32 -4.81 -3.61
CA GLU A 297 9.25 -3.51 -4.27
C GLU A 297 8.54 -3.62 -5.63
N PRO A 298 8.04 -2.51 -6.21
CA PRO A 298 7.54 -2.53 -7.58
C PRO A 298 8.61 -3.01 -8.58
N ALA A 299 8.26 -3.97 -9.44
CA ALA A 299 9.17 -4.52 -10.43
C ALA A 299 9.65 -3.44 -11.41
N ARG A 300 10.95 -3.31 -11.60
CA ARG A 300 11.58 -2.22 -12.35
C ARG A 300 11.13 -2.19 -13.81
N GLU A 301 10.93 -3.36 -14.40
CA GLU A 301 10.46 -3.57 -15.77
C GLU A 301 9.03 -3.03 -15.98
N LEU A 302 8.24 -2.90 -14.91
CA LEU A 302 6.87 -2.39 -14.94
C LEU A 302 6.78 -0.88 -14.69
N ILE A 303 7.87 -0.26 -14.23
CA ILE A 303 8.03 1.18 -14.00
C ILE A 303 8.57 1.79 -15.31
N LYS A 304 7.70 2.36 -16.14
CA LYS A 304 8.07 3.09 -17.38
C LYS A 304 8.27 4.59 -17.06
N GLU A 305 8.84 5.36 -17.99
CA GLU A 305 9.14 6.80 -17.81
C GLU A 305 7.93 7.65 -17.37
N ASP A 306 6.71 7.21 -17.69
CA ASP A 306 5.44 7.83 -17.30
C ASP A 306 4.83 7.26 -16.01
N ASN A 307 5.31 6.12 -15.52
CA ASN A 307 4.68 5.35 -14.45
C ASN A 307 5.66 5.12 -13.28
N ARG A 308 5.53 5.95 -12.23
CA ARG A 308 6.43 5.93 -11.06
C ARG A 308 6.10 4.80 -10.08
N PRO A 309 7.07 4.35 -9.26
CA PRO A 309 6.78 3.44 -8.17
C PRO A 309 5.75 4.07 -7.22
N LEU A 310 4.62 3.38 -7.03
CA LEU A 310 3.59 3.77 -6.07
C LEU A 310 3.94 3.33 -4.65
N TYR A 311 4.86 2.38 -4.52
CA TYR A 311 5.31 1.81 -3.27
C TYR A 311 6.84 1.91 -3.15
N ARG A 312 7.34 2.06 -1.94
CA ARG A 312 8.78 1.95 -1.64
C ARG A 312 9.18 0.47 -1.52
N ALA A 313 10.48 0.21 -1.52
CA ALA A 313 11.02 -1.08 -1.10
C ALA A 313 10.92 -1.27 0.43
N PHE A 314 10.62 -2.50 0.86
CA PHE A 314 10.55 -2.89 2.28
C PHE A 314 10.80 -4.39 2.46
N GLU A 315 11.16 -4.83 3.66
CA GLU A 315 11.21 -6.26 4.01
C GLU A 315 9.79 -6.79 4.24
N PHE A 316 9.47 -8.00 3.77
CA PHE A 316 8.15 -8.59 3.96
C PHE A 316 7.76 -8.72 5.45
N ARG A 317 8.72 -8.94 6.36
CA ARG A 317 8.46 -8.96 7.80
C ARG A 317 7.97 -7.62 8.34
N GLU A 318 8.47 -6.52 7.79
CA GLU A 318 8.01 -5.16 8.13
C GLU A 318 6.54 -5.01 7.74
N PHE A 319 6.20 -5.41 6.51
CA PHE A 319 4.82 -5.43 6.02
C PHE A 319 3.91 -6.30 6.87
N PHE A 320 4.32 -7.54 7.14
CA PHE A 320 3.49 -8.50 7.86
C PHE A 320 3.25 -8.04 9.31
N SER A 321 4.24 -7.44 9.96
CA SER A 321 4.07 -6.85 11.30
C SER A 321 3.07 -5.69 11.27
N ASN A 322 3.15 -4.80 10.28
CA ASN A 322 2.17 -3.73 10.10
C ASN A 322 0.76 -4.28 9.84
N TYR A 323 0.63 -5.28 8.96
CA TYR A 323 -0.63 -5.95 8.66
C TYR A 323 -1.31 -6.52 9.91
N MET A 324 -0.53 -7.17 10.79
CA MET A 324 -1.06 -7.72 12.04
C MET A 324 -1.46 -6.62 13.04
N ASN A 325 -0.67 -5.56 13.15
CA ASN A 325 -0.97 -4.42 14.03
C ASN A 325 -2.25 -3.68 13.61
N GLU A 326 -2.43 -3.46 12.31
CA GLU A 326 -3.61 -2.82 11.73
C GLU A 326 -4.80 -3.78 11.59
N LYS A 327 -4.69 -5.01 12.12
CA LYS A 327 -5.72 -6.07 12.04
C LYS A 327 -6.22 -6.33 10.61
N GLY A 328 -5.34 -6.17 9.60
CA GLY A 328 -5.69 -6.33 8.19
C GLY A 328 -6.62 -5.26 7.61
N ASN A 329 -6.75 -4.09 8.27
CA ASN A 329 -7.59 -3.00 7.77
C ASN A 329 -7.11 -2.49 6.41
N VAL A 330 -7.94 -2.71 5.39
CA VAL A 330 -7.64 -2.42 3.98
C VAL A 330 -7.41 -0.95 3.67
N GLU A 331 -7.92 -0.04 4.50
CA GLU A 331 -7.80 1.41 4.30
C GLU A 331 -6.41 1.95 4.69
N VAL A 332 -5.75 1.32 5.66
CA VAL A 332 -4.53 1.86 6.29
C VAL A 332 -3.30 0.98 6.07
N VAL A 333 -3.47 -0.31 5.78
CA VAL A 333 -2.37 -1.28 5.77
C VAL A 333 -1.28 -0.97 4.73
N LEU A 334 -1.64 -0.34 3.61
CA LEU A 334 -0.69 0.03 2.55
C LEU A 334 -0.06 1.42 2.74
N GLU A 335 -0.63 2.28 3.60
CA GLU A 335 -0.18 3.68 3.72
C GLU A 335 1.31 3.83 4.05
N PRO A 336 1.89 3.07 5.01
CA PRO A 336 3.32 3.19 5.34
C PRO A 336 4.28 2.77 4.21
N PHE A 337 3.76 2.08 3.21
CA PHE A 337 4.53 1.53 2.09
C PHE A 337 4.37 2.35 0.81
N LYS A 338 3.44 3.32 0.76
CA LYS A 338 3.26 4.19 -0.40
C LYS A 338 4.43 5.17 -0.57
N GLN A 339 4.88 5.39 -1.81
CA GLN A 339 5.94 6.33 -2.19
C GLN A 339 5.39 7.77 -2.30
N VAL A 340 4.73 8.28 -1.26
CA VAL A 340 4.00 9.57 -1.32
C VAL A 340 4.93 10.77 -1.52
N VAL A 341 6.00 10.86 -0.72
CA VAL A 341 6.91 12.03 -0.73
C VAL A 341 7.69 12.11 -2.04
N GLY A 342 8.16 10.99 -2.56
CA GLY A 342 8.83 10.94 -3.87
C GLY A 342 7.90 11.42 -4.99
N ASN A 343 6.67 10.91 -5.03
CA ASN A 343 5.69 11.29 -6.03
C ASN A 343 5.31 12.78 -5.93
N TYR A 344 5.09 13.28 -4.71
CA TYR A 344 4.86 14.69 -4.45
C TYR A 344 6.01 15.56 -4.97
N ALA A 345 7.26 15.22 -4.61
CA ALA A 345 8.44 15.98 -5.01
C ALA A 345 8.55 16.10 -6.54
N THR A 346 8.33 15.01 -7.27
CA THR A 346 8.44 15.05 -8.74
C THR A 346 7.29 15.81 -9.40
N GLU A 347 6.05 15.69 -8.92
CA GLU A 347 4.93 16.47 -9.45
C GLU A 347 5.07 17.97 -9.16
N VAL A 348 5.55 18.32 -7.96
CA VAL A 348 5.86 19.71 -7.63
C VAL A 348 7.01 20.26 -8.48
N MET A 349 8.01 19.44 -8.84
CA MET A 349 9.04 19.83 -9.81
C MET A 349 8.46 20.10 -11.20
N LYS A 350 7.58 19.23 -11.73
CA LYS A 350 6.89 19.48 -13.01
C LYS A 350 6.09 20.78 -12.99
N LEU A 351 5.33 21.01 -11.91
CA LEU A 351 4.61 22.27 -11.70
C LEU A 351 5.58 23.46 -11.69
N THR A 352 6.72 23.33 -11.01
CA THR A 352 7.73 24.38 -10.96
C THR A 352 8.30 24.70 -12.33
N SER A 353 8.63 23.69 -13.13
CA SER A 353 9.08 23.88 -14.51
C SER A 353 8.04 24.65 -15.34
N GLY A 354 6.76 24.29 -15.24
CA GLY A 354 5.68 25.02 -15.91
C GLY A 354 5.53 26.47 -15.46
N ILE A 355 5.68 26.74 -14.15
CA ILE A 355 5.66 28.11 -13.61
C ILE A 355 6.87 28.92 -14.11
N LEU A 356 8.06 28.33 -14.14
CA LEU A 356 9.28 29.00 -14.61
C LEU A 356 9.24 29.30 -16.12
N GLU A 357 8.61 28.44 -16.93
CA GLU A 357 8.31 28.72 -18.34
C GLU A 357 7.43 29.98 -18.48
N LEU A 358 6.31 30.04 -17.75
CA LEU A 358 5.41 31.20 -17.78
C LEU A 358 6.08 32.49 -17.27
N ILE A 359 6.95 32.38 -16.25
CA ILE A 359 7.74 33.52 -15.77
C ILE A 359 8.74 33.97 -16.82
N SER A 360 9.39 33.04 -17.52
CA SER A 360 10.32 33.36 -18.62
C SER A 360 9.61 34.11 -19.72
N GLU A 361 8.46 33.61 -20.18
CA GLU A 361 7.62 34.26 -21.19
C GLU A 361 7.18 35.66 -20.73
N GLY A 362 6.67 35.78 -19.50
CA GLY A 362 6.21 37.06 -18.94
C GLY A 362 7.33 38.10 -18.77
N LEU A 363 8.59 37.65 -18.59
CA LEU A 363 9.75 38.52 -18.56
C LEU A 363 10.32 38.83 -19.95
N GLY A 364 9.91 38.09 -20.99
CA GLY A 364 10.46 38.16 -22.34
C GLY A 364 11.82 37.45 -22.50
N LEU A 365 12.06 36.41 -21.70
CA LEU A 365 13.22 35.53 -21.80
C LEU A 365 12.93 34.38 -22.78
N GLU A 366 13.96 33.72 -23.27
CA GLU A 366 13.81 32.50 -24.07
C GLU A 366 13.13 31.37 -23.28
N SER A 367 12.41 30.49 -23.99
CA SER A 367 11.85 29.27 -23.38
C SER A 367 12.99 28.39 -22.86
N GLY A 368 12.79 27.75 -21.72
CA GLY A 368 13.83 26.97 -21.05
C GLY A 368 14.93 27.78 -20.35
N TYR A 369 14.86 29.12 -20.26
CA TYR A 369 15.94 29.97 -19.68
C TYR A 369 16.51 29.48 -18.34
N PHE A 370 15.66 28.92 -17.49
CA PHE A 370 16.05 28.43 -16.16
C PHE A 370 16.55 26.98 -16.15
N GLY A 371 16.18 26.15 -17.14
CA GLY A 371 16.31 24.69 -17.11
C GLY A 371 17.72 24.22 -16.75
N ASP A 372 18.72 24.64 -17.52
CA ASP A 372 20.12 24.24 -17.32
C ASP A 372 20.77 24.82 -16.05
N LYS A 373 20.12 25.79 -15.40
CA LYS A 373 20.60 26.43 -14.18
C LYS A 373 20.08 25.74 -12.93
N LEU A 374 19.07 24.87 -13.02
CA LEU A 374 18.46 24.22 -11.85
C LEU A 374 19.33 23.09 -11.29
N SER A 375 19.32 22.97 -9.97
CA SER A 375 19.92 21.83 -9.26
C SER A 375 19.15 20.54 -9.54
N GLU A 376 19.87 19.44 -9.74
CA GLU A 376 19.31 18.08 -9.77
C GLU A 376 18.72 17.67 -8.41
N THR A 377 19.11 18.36 -7.34
CA THR A 377 18.60 18.15 -5.98
C THR A 377 17.71 19.32 -5.54
N SER A 378 16.53 19.00 -5.03
CA SER A 378 15.60 19.94 -4.39
C SER A 378 15.42 19.59 -2.92
N LEU A 379 15.08 20.59 -2.10
CA LEU A 379 14.87 20.40 -0.67
C LEU A 379 13.36 20.45 -0.37
N LEU A 380 12.85 19.44 0.32
CA LEU A 380 11.51 19.47 0.92
C LEU A 380 11.64 19.61 2.43
N SER A 381 11.04 20.66 2.99
CA SER A 381 10.94 20.87 4.43
C SER A 381 9.49 20.75 4.88
N VAL A 382 9.21 19.76 5.72
CA VAL A 382 7.90 19.58 6.36
C VAL A 382 7.98 20.16 7.77
N ASN A 383 7.17 21.20 8.01
CA ASN A 383 7.18 21.95 9.25
C ASN A 383 5.87 21.74 9.99
N ARG A 384 5.94 21.38 11.28
CA ARG A 384 4.79 21.34 12.19
C ARG A 384 4.97 22.40 13.27
N TYR A 385 4.06 23.35 13.30
CA TYR A 385 3.97 24.41 14.30
C TYR A 385 2.89 24.02 15.31
N PRO A 386 3.24 23.47 16.49
CA PRO A 386 2.27 23.07 17.49
C PRO A 386 1.51 24.28 18.07
N PRO A 387 0.34 24.08 18.70
CA PRO A 387 -0.34 25.12 19.44
C PRO A 387 0.61 25.71 20.50
N CYS A 388 0.68 27.04 20.54
CA CYS A 388 1.53 27.80 21.45
C CYS A 388 0.65 28.50 22.49
N PRO A 389 0.87 28.29 23.80
CA PRO A 389 0.09 28.96 24.85
C PRO A 389 0.15 30.49 24.75
N ASP A 390 1.32 31.04 24.41
CA ASP A 390 1.59 32.48 24.34
C ASP A 390 2.08 32.88 22.93
N PRO A 391 1.21 32.85 21.91
CA PRO A 391 1.62 33.05 20.52
C PRO A 391 2.12 34.47 20.21
N SER A 392 1.88 35.44 21.10
CA SER A 392 2.41 36.81 20.96
C SER A 392 3.89 36.94 21.28
N LEU A 393 4.49 35.95 21.96
CA LEU A 393 5.88 36.00 22.43
C LEU A 393 6.85 35.18 21.58
N THR A 394 6.35 34.44 20.58
CA THR A 394 7.18 33.56 19.74
C THR A 394 6.73 33.56 18.29
N LEU A 395 7.63 33.16 17.40
CA LEU A 395 7.34 32.91 16.00
C LEU A 395 7.71 31.47 15.68
N GLY A 396 6.92 30.85 14.80
CA GLY A 396 7.28 29.56 14.23
C GLY A 396 8.49 29.68 13.31
N LEU A 397 8.56 30.75 12.53
CA LEU A 397 9.68 31.07 11.66
C LEU A 397 9.85 32.60 11.63
N PRO A 398 11.06 33.14 11.87
CA PRO A 398 11.27 34.58 11.91
C PRO A 398 11.21 35.22 10.51
N LYS A 399 11.26 36.56 10.46
CA LYS A 399 11.32 37.33 9.21
C LYS A 399 12.53 36.92 8.38
N HIS A 400 12.29 36.45 7.17
CA HIS A 400 13.33 36.13 6.19
C HIS A 400 12.79 36.22 4.75
N CYS A 401 13.68 36.14 3.77
CA CYS A 401 13.33 35.88 2.38
C CYS A 401 14.15 34.66 1.92
N ASP A 402 13.54 33.87 1.05
CA ASP A 402 14.09 32.60 0.60
C ASP A 402 15.35 32.81 -0.25
N PRO A 403 16.44 32.07 0.01
CA PRO A 403 17.69 32.21 -0.73
C PRO A 403 17.66 31.53 -2.09
N ASN A 404 16.70 30.65 -2.34
CA ASN A 404 16.57 29.87 -3.56
C ASN A 404 15.91 30.67 -4.71
N LEU A 405 15.58 29.99 -5.81
CA LEU A 405 14.94 30.61 -6.98
C LEU A 405 13.45 30.82 -6.73
N ILE A 406 12.75 29.74 -6.40
CA ILE A 406 11.30 29.71 -6.16
C ILE A 406 10.97 28.63 -5.13
N THR A 407 9.97 28.86 -4.30
CA THR A 407 9.48 27.91 -3.29
C THR A 407 8.00 27.62 -3.57
N ILE A 408 7.66 26.34 -3.64
CA ILE A 408 6.28 25.86 -3.74
C ILE A 408 5.85 25.38 -2.35
N LEU A 409 4.87 26.06 -1.76
CA LEU A 409 4.43 25.77 -0.40
C LEU A 409 3.03 25.15 -0.42
N LEU A 410 2.94 23.89 0.03
CA LEU A 410 1.68 23.29 0.41
C LEU A 410 1.37 23.71 1.85
N GLN A 411 0.28 24.47 2.04
CA GLN A 411 -0.19 24.85 3.36
C GLN A 411 -1.28 23.88 3.83
N GLY A 412 -1.24 23.48 5.09
CA GLY A 412 -2.40 22.87 5.75
C GLY A 412 -3.51 23.89 6.01
N ASP A 413 -4.60 23.42 6.60
CA ASP A 413 -5.84 24.21 6.73
C ASP A 413 -5.82 25.29 7.82
N VAL A 414 -4.69 25.44 8.53
CA VAL A 414 -4.53 26.41 9.62
C VAL A 414 -3.68 27.59 9.15
N CYS A 415 -4.24 28.80 9.28
CA CYS A 415 -3.53 30.06 8.98
C CYS A 415 -2.27 30.22 9.83
N GLY A 416 -1.27 30.93 9.29
CA GLY A 416 -0.05 31.25 10.04
C GLY A 416 1.10 31.81 9.20
N LEU A 417 1.05 31.66 7.88
CA LEU A 417 1.99 32.35 7.00
C LEU A 417 1.62 33.83 6.91
N GLN A 418 2.63 34.70 7.00
CA GLN A 418 2.48 36.12 6.75
C GLN A 418 3.57 36.61 5.80
N VAL A 419 3.21 37.50 4.88
CA VAL A 419 4.13 38.20 3.97
C VAL A 419 4.22 39.67 4.37
N PHE A 420 5.39 40.25 4.28
CA PHE A 420 5.63 41.65 4.61
C PHE A 420 5.54 42.51 3.35
N LYS A 421 4.68 43.53 3.37
CA LYS A 421 4.48 44.45 2.25
C LYS A 421 4.11 45.83 2.78
N ASP A 422 4.75 46.87 2.24
CA ASP A 422 4.45 48.28 2.52
C ASP A 422 4.44 48.66 4.02
N GLY A 423 5.31 48.01 4.81
CA GLY A 423 5.44 48.24 6.25
C GLY A 423 4.53 47.36 7.12
N GLU A 424 3.67 46.54 6.52
CA GLU A 424 2.66 45.74 7.22
C GLU A 424 2.83 44.23 6.96
N TRP A 425 2.38 43.43 7.93
CA TRP A 425 2.30 41.96 7.81
C TRP A 425 0.91 41.56 7.33
N ILE A 426 0.86 40.91 6.18
CA ILE A 426 -0.39 40.43 5.55
C ILE A 426 -0.47 38.92 5.72
N GLY A 427 -1.57 38.43 6.28
CA GLY A 427 -1.83 36.99 6.43
C GLY A 427 -2.13 36.32 5.08
N VAL A 428 -1.54 35.15 4.86
CA VAL A 428 -1.81 34.30 3.70
C VAL A 428 -2.69 33.15 4.14
N GLY A 429 -3.99 33.25 3.87
CA GLY A 429 -4.97 32.23 4.20
C GLY A 429 -4.79 30.96 3.35
N PRO A 430 -5.03 29.76 3.91
CA PRO A 430 -5.11 28.53 3.13
C PRO A 430 -6.23 28.63 2.08
N VAL A 431 -5.92 28.21 0.86
CA VAL A 431 -6.90 28.06 -0.21
C VAL A 431 -6.94 26.57 -0.55
N PRO A 432 -8.11 25.90 -0.47
CA PRO A 432 -8.22 24.48 -0.80
C PRO A 432 -7.68 24.18 -2.21
N ASN A 433 -6.93 23.08 -2.35
CA ASN A 433 -6.33 22.64 -3.60
C ASN A 433 -5.38 23.66 -4.27
N ALA A 434 -4.74 24.53 -3.48
CA ALA A 434 -3.79 25.51 -4.00
C ALA A 434 -2.42 25.44 -3.32
N PHE A 435 -1.39 25.80 -4.07
CA PHE A 435 -0.05 26.07 -3.54
C PHE A 435 0.16 27.57 -3.37
N VAL A 436 0.98 27.94 -2.38
CA VAL A 436 1.55 29.29 -2.32
C VAL A 436 2.88 29.30 -3.02
N ILE A 437 3.04 30.22 -3.97
CA ILE A 437 4.25 30.39 -4.75
C ILE A 437 5.04 31.55 -4.16
N ASN A 438 6.21 31.25 -3.59
CA ASN A 438 7.10 32.26 -3.03
C ASN A 438 8.31 32.49 -3.94
N ILE A 439 8.57 33.76 -4.25
CA ILE A 439 9.71 34.18 -5.06
C ILE A 439 10.91 34.36 -4.15
N GLY A 440 12.05 33.74 -4.49
CA GLY A 440 13.29 33.85 -3.75
C GLY A 440 14.24 34.91 -4.32
N TYR A 441 15.36 35.11 -3.63
CA TYR A 441 16.35 36.11 -3.99
C TYR A 441 16.94 35.92 -5.38
N GLN A 442 17.16 34.68 -5.83
CA GLN A 442 17.83 34.47 -7.11
C GLN A 442 16.97 34.94 -8.28
N LEU A 443 15.65 34.76 -8.19
CA LEU A 443 14.74 35.21 -9.25
C LEU A 443 14.55 36.74 -9.23
N GLN A 444 14.63 37.37 -8.04
CA GLN A 444 14.70 38.82 -7.93
C GLN A 444 15.94 39.40 -8.60
N ILE A 445 17.11 38.77 -8.40
CA ILE A 445 18.37 39.21 -9.01
C ILE A 445 18.33 39.03 -10.54
N ILE A 446 17.95 37.84 -11.01
CA ILE A 446 17.86 37.53 -12.45
C ILE A 446 16.89 38.48 -13.16
N SER A 447 15.76 38.79 -12.52
CA SER A 447 14.77 39.72 -13.09
C SER A 447 15.13 41.21 -12.93
N ASN A 448 16.31 41.52 -12.38
CA ASN A 448 16.76 42.88 -12.06
C ASN A 448 15.72 43.69 -11.25
N ASN A 449 15.16 43.10 -10.19
CA ASN A 449 14.08 43.64 -9.34
C ASN A 449 12.70 43.79 -9.99
N LYS A 450 12.46 43.29 -11.22
CA LYS A 450 11.09 43.22 -11.78
C LYS A 450 10.20 42.28 -10.96
N LEU A 451 10.77 41.19 -10.45
CA LEU A 451 10.18 40.35 -9.43
C LEU A 451 10.87 40.63 -8.09
N LYS A 452 10.11 40.56 -7.00
CA LYS A 452 10.59 40.81 -5.64
C LYS A 452 10.55 39.52 -4.85
N GLY A 453 11.64 39.19 -4.18
CA GLY A 453 11.66 38.13 -3.19
C GLY A 453 10.74 38.51 -2.03
N ALA A 454 9.88 37.59 -1.60
CA ALA A 454 8.91 37.92 -0.56
C ALA A 454 9.54 37.74 0.82
N GLU A 455 9.63 38.83 1.57
CA GLU A 455 9.89 38.77 3.00
C GLU A 455 8.66 38.16 3.68
N HIS A 456 8.87 37.09 4.44
CA HIS A 456 7.78 36.35 5.07
C HIS A 456 8.19 35.79 6.43
N ARG A 457 7.19 35.36 7.21
CA ARG A 457 7.35 34.71 8.52
C ARG A 457 6.22 33.72 8.78
N ALA A 458 6.40 32.84 9.75
CA ALA A 458 5.33 31.98 10.25
C ALA A 458 5.02 32.33 11.71
N VAL A 459 3.76 32.69 11.98
CA VAL A 459 3.23 32.90 13.33
C VAL A 459 2.60 31.63 13.88
N THR A 460 2.57 31.48 15.20
CA THR A 460 1.87 30.39 15.88
C THR A 460 0.50 30.86 16.36
N ASN A 461 -0.35 29.92 16.77
CA ASN A 461 -1.63 30.19 17.42
C ASN A 461 -1.80 29.24 18.61
N SER A 462 -2.75 29.51 19.51
CA SER A 462 -2.95 28.73 20.73
C SER A 462 -3.94 27.57 20.61
N LYS A 463 -4.60 27.41 19.46
CA LYS A 463 -5.70 26.46 19.28
C LYS A 463 -5.26 25.22 18.53
N ASP A 464 -4.76 25.42 17.31
CA ASP A 464 -4.62 24.35 16.32
C ASP A 464 -3.18 24.28 15.80
N ALA A 465 -2.69 23.05 15.62
CA ALA A 465 -1.37 22.85 15.02
C ALA A 465 -1.42 23.19 13.53
N ARG A 466 -0.44 23.94 13.03
CA ARG A 466 -0.26 24.20 11.60
C ARG A 466 0.80 23.28 11.03
N THR A 467 0.53 22.64 9.91
CA THR A 467 1.53 21.90 9.13
C THR A 467 1.71 22.56 7.76
N SER A 468 2.93 22.56 7.24
CA SER A 468 3.20 22.99 5.87
C SER A 468 4.39 22.25 5.27
N ALA A 469 4.36 22.01 3.97
CA ALA A 469 5.44 21.38 3.22
C ALA A 469 6.00 22.37 2.19
N ALA A 470 7.21 22.89 2.45
CA ALA A 470 7.90 23.85 1.60
C ALA A 470 8.89 23.12 0.69
N PHE A 471 8.71 23.25 -0.62
CA PHE A 471 9.56 22.65 -1.64
C PHE A 471 10.42 23.72 -2.31
N PHE A 472 11.72 23.70 -2.05
CA PHE A 472 12.68 24.73 -2.47
C PHE A 472 13.41 24.31 -3.74
N VAL A 473 13.24 25.10 -4.81
CA VAL A 473 13.95 24.91 -6.08
C VAL A 473 15.07 25.93 -6.18
N SER A 474 16.30 25.44 -6.25
CA SER A 474 17.53 26.24 -6.22
C SER A 474 18.34 26.07 -7.50
N PRO A 475 19.14 27.08 -7.88
CA PRO A 475 20.16 26.90 -8.91
C PRO A 475 21.24 25.89 -8.51
N ARG A 476 21.99 25.36 -9.48
CA ARG A 476 23.21 24.58 -9.19
C ARG A 476 24.22 25.46 -8.47
N GLY A 477 25.04 24.87 -7.60
CA GLY A 477 26.01 25.63 -6.82
C GLY A 477 27.03 26.41 -7.66
N ASP A 478 27.34 25.96 -8.87
CA ASP A 478 28.23 26.59 -9.86
C ASP A 478 27.48 27.47 -10.87
N SER A 479 26.15 27.57 -10.80
CA SER A 479 25.39 28.45 -11.68
C SER A 479 25.72 29.91 -11.39
N ILE A 480 26.02 30.64 -12.46
CA ILE A 480 26.20 32.09 -12.41
C ILE A 480 24.83 32.76 -12.31
N ILE A 481 24.65 33.53 -11.24
CA ILE A 481 23.49 34.36 -11.00
C ILE A 481 23.85 35.81 -11.34
N GLU A 482 23.13 36.39 -12.28
CA GLU A 482 23.25 37.78 -12.70
C GLU A 482 21.92 38.27 -13.30
N PRO A 483 21.69 39.58 -13.41
CA PRO A 483 20.55 40.11 -14.16
C PRO A 483 20.54 39.58 -15.61
N ALA A 484 19.41 39.04 -16.05
CA ALA A 484 19.26 38.54 -17.40
C ALA A 484 19.51 39.66 -18.43
N ARG A 485 20.36 39.39 -19.43
CA ARG A 485 20.87 40.40 -20.36
C ARG A 485 19.75 41.04 -21.17
N GLU A 486 18.74 40.24 -21.51
CA GLU A 486 17.53 40.61 -22.23
C GLU A 486 16.68 41.64 -21.47
N LEU A 487 16.82 41.68 -20.14
CA LEU A 487 16.11 42.61 -19.26
C LEU A 487 16.86 43.91 -19.01
N ILE A 488 18.14 43.98 -19.40
CA ILE A 488 18.98 45.17 -19.27
C ILE A 488 18.88 45.99 -20.57
N LYS A 489 18.42 47.23 -20.44
CA LYS A 489 18.21 48.16 -21.56
C LYS A 489 19.09 49.39 -21.38
N ALA A 490 19.22 50.21 -22.42
CA ALA A 490 20.03 51.44 -22.36
C ALA A 490 19.60 52.43 -21.26
N ASP A 491 18.33 52.37 -20.83
CA ASP A 491 17.73 53.20 -19.80
C ASP A 491 17.70 52.56 -18.40
N ASN A 492 18.15 51.30 -18.25
CA ASN A 492 18.21 50.62 -16.96
C ASN A 492 19.49 49.79 -16.81
N ARG A 493 20.30 50.12 -15.80
CA ARG A 493 21.55 49.42 -15.50
C ARG A 493 21.31 48.14 -14.69
N PRO A 494 22.22 47.16 -14.76
CA PRO A 494 22.21 46.03 -13.84
C PRO A 494 22.37 46.53 -12.39
N LEU A 495 21.52 46.05 -11.49
CA LEU A 495 21.58 46.40 -10.06
C LEU A 495 22.48 45.44 -9.27
N TYR A 496 22.81 44.30 -9.85
CA TYR A 496 23.57 43.23 -9.23
C TYR A 496 24.74 42.82 -10.13
N ARG A 497 25.87 42.43 -9.52
CA ARG A 497 26.99 41.81 -10.24
C ARG A 497 26.71 40.34 -10.48
N ALA A 498 27.47 39.73 -11.39
CA ALA A 498 27.52 38.28 -11.53
C ALA A 498 28.25 37.61 -10.35
N PHE A 499 27.75 36.45 -9.91
CA PHE A 499 28.38 35.61 -8.89
C PHE A 499 27.92 34.15 -9.00
N GLU A 500 28.67 33.22 -8.44
CA GLU A 500 28.23 31.82 -8.33
C GLU A 500 27.22 31.64 -7.20
N PHE A 501 26.18 30.84 -7.39
CA PHE A 501 25.17 30.59 -6.35
C PHE A 501 25.79 30.07 -5.02
N ARG A 502 26.86 29.26 -5.06
CA ARG A 502 27.57 28.81 -3.85
C ARG A 502 28.19 29.95 -3.05
N GLU A 503 28.58 31.05 -3.70
CA GLU A 503 29.08 32.26 -3.04
C GLU A 503 27.98 32.88 -2.19
N PHE A 504 26.75 32.96 -2.74
CA PHE A 504 25.56 33.46 -2.06
C PHE A 504 25.22 32.63 -0.81
N VAL A 505 25.15 31.31 -0.98
CA VAL A 505 24.86 30.39 0.13
C VAL A 505 25.91 30.50 1.23
N SER A 506 27.19 30.65 0.87
CA SER A 506 28.29 30.80 1.83
C SER A 506 28.21 32.13 2.60
N ASN A 507 27.87 33.23 1.93
CA ASN A 507 27.70 34.55 2.57
C ASN A 507 26.54 34.58 3.57
N LEU A 508 25.44 33.88 3.27
CA LEU A 508 24.31 33.71 4.19
C LEU A 508 24.69 32.88 5.43
N ARG A 509 25.36 31.73 5.24
CA ARG A 509 25.77 30.85 6.36
C ARG A 509 26.75 31.52 7.32
N ASN A 510 27.64 32.35 6.81
CA ASN A 510 28.68 33.02 7.60
C ASN A 510 28.18 34.28 8.33
N GLY A 511 26.86 34.56 8.32
CA GLY A 511 26.26 35.69 9.05
C GLY A 511 26.68 37.07 8.53
N LYS A 512 27.37 37.16 7.39
CA LYS A 512 27.73 38.43 6.73
C LYS A 512 26.53 39.11 6.06
N GLY A 513 25.37 38.46 6.03
CA GLY A 513 24.06 39.07 5.82
C GLY A 513 23.08 38.48 6.82
N LYS A 514 22.54 39.30 7.72
CA LYS A 514 21.21 39.03 8.30
C LYS A 514 20.20 39.07 7.13
N SER A 515 18.99 38.54 7.28
CA SER A 515 17.96 38.61 6.22
C SER A 515 17.83 40.04 5.67
N GLU A 516 17.93 41.02 6.57
CA GLU A 516 18.21 42.42 6.26
C GLU A 516 19.66 42.59 5.78
N GLY A 517 19.83 42.71 4.46
CA GLY A 517 21.12 43.01 3.81
C GLY A 517 21.77 41.84 3.09
N ALA A 518 21.11 40.68 2.99
CA ALA A 518 21.62 39.50 2.26
C ALA A 518 22.07 39.78 0.81
N LEU A 519 21.43 40.76 0.16
CA LEU A 519 21.75 41.15 -1.22
C LEU A 519 22.86 42.20 -1.33
N GLU A 520 23.21 42.91 -0.26
CA GLU A 520 24.18 44.03 -0.31
C GLU A 520 25.55 43.67 -0.89
N PRO A 521 26.17 42.50 -0.56
CA PRO A 521 27.47 42.11 -1.14
C PRO A 521 27.45 41.86 -2.65
N PHE A 522 26.25 41.80 -3.24
CA PHE A 522 26.02 41.46 -4.63
C PHE A 522 25.47 42.64 -5.44
N LYS A 523 25.08 43.74 -4.79
CA LYS A 523 24.64 44.95 -5.49
C LYS A 523 25.83 45.65 -6.14
N LEU A 524 25.62 46.18 -7.33
CA LEU A 524 26.55 47.12 -7.95
C LEU A 524 26.38 48.48 -7.26
N GLN A 525 27.48 49.14 -6.93
CA GLN A 525 27.43 50.49 -6.34
C GLN A 525 26.79 51.46 -7.33
N ALA A 526 25.95 52.33 -6.78
CA ALA A 526 25.17 53.29 -7.54
C ALA A 526 26.02 54.38 -8.20
#